data_AF-A0A7C4NC61-F1
#
_entry.id   AF-A0A7C4NC61-F1
#
_cell.length_a   1.000
_cell.length_b   1.000
_cell.length_c   1.000
_cell.angle_alpha   90.00
_cell.angle_beta   90.00
_cell.angle_gamma   90.00
#
_symmetry.space_group_name_H-M   'P 1'
#
loop_
_entity.id
_entity.type
_entity.pdbx_description
1 polymer ?
#
loop_
_entity_poly.entity_id
_entity_poly.type
_entity_poly.pdbx_seq_one_letter_code
_entity_poly.pdbx_strand_id
1 'polypeptide(L)'
;MNLETTTCISYEHLDIIKHYAKLKKLSLSTFIINFINYVASYKTLQTKAYSRLSYRPKYSCRWKRIHIVLLEHEYEFIMDVRKVCKMSLAKVIAYCVDNYLYDFLNALEKDDNTDNYRCGGYSFQVFLEEGIQCCKFYWGPHPEILQLAKSNTVS
;
A
#
# COMPACT_ATOMS: atom_id res chain seq x y z
N MET A 1 -6.28 10.23 -13.94
CA MET A 1 -7.54 9.45 -13.92
C MET A 1 -7.74 8.90 -12.51
N ASN A 2 -8.96 8.89 -11.99
CA ASN A 2 -9.25 8.26 -10.70
C ASN A 2 -9.72 6.82 -10.96
N LEU A 3 -9.02 5.85 -10.37
CA LEU A 3 -9.36 4.43 -10.46
C LEU A 3 -10.12 4.01 -9.20
N GLU A 4 -11.22 3.29 -9.38
CA GLU A 4 -11.99 2.77 -8.25
C GLU A 4 -11.73 1.28 -8.05
N THR A 5 -11.51 0.90 -6.79
CA THR A 5 -11.50 -0.51 -6.40
C THR A 5 -12.48 -0.76 -5.27
N THR A 6 -13.12 -1.93 -5.31
CA THR A 6 -14.10 -2.33 -4.31
C THR A 6 -13.53 -3.43 -3.45
N THR A 7 -13.62 -3.29 -2.13
CA THR A 7 -13.18 -4.32 -1.18
C THR A 7 -14.17 -4.48 -0.04
N CYS A 8 -14.23 -5.67 0.55
CA CYS A 8 -15.09 -5.94 1.72
C CYS A 8 -14.23 -5.96 2.98
N ILE A 9 -14.56 -5.15 3.97
CA ILE A 9 -13.86 -5.01 5.25
C ILE A 9 -14.78 -5.36 6.43
N SER A 10 -14.24 -5.90 7.52
CA SER A 10 -15.05 -6.12 8.72
C SER A 10 -15.49 -4.77 9.31
N TYR A 11 -16.62 -4.73 10.01
CA TYR A 11 -17.03 -3.50 10.69
C TYR A 11 -16.00 -3.05 11.72
N GLU A 12 -15.45 -3.96 12.51
CA GLU A 12 -14.42 -3.67 13.52
C GLU A 12 -13.19 -2.98 12.91
N HIS A 13 -12.60 -3.58 11.87
CA HIS A 13 -11.45 -2.97 11.18
C HIS A 13 -11.82 -1.64 10.54
N LEU A 14 -13.02 -1.53 9.96
CA LEU A 14 -13.45 -0.28 9.33
C LEU A 14 -13.66 0.84 10.36
N ASP A 15 -14.22 0.54 11.52
CA ASP A 15 -14.49 1.52 12.57
C ASP A 15 -13.19 2.01 13.19
N ILE A 16 -12.23 1.12 13.42
CA ILE A 16 -10.86 1.45 13.82
C ILE A 16 -10.22 2.41 12.80
N ILE A 17 -10.22 2.03 11.53
CA ILE A 17 -9.60 2.84 10.47
C ILE A 17 -10.29 4.20 10.37
N LYS A 18 -11.63 4.26 10.39
CA LYS A 18 -12.38 5.52 10.32
C LYS A 18 -12.09 6.43 11.51
N HIS A 19 -11.99 5.86 12.71
CA HIS A 19 -11.69 6.60 13.91
C HIS A 19 -10.32 7.31 13.76
N TYR A 20 -9.28 6.57 13.41
CA TYR A 20 -7.94 7.14 13.28
C TYR A 20 -7.77 8.02 12.04
N ALA A 21 -8.42 7.69 10.91
CA ALA A 21 -8.43 8.56 9.73
C ALA A 21 -9.04 9.93 10.07
N LYS A 22 -10.14 9.97 10.85
CA LYS A 22 -10.73 11.22 11.32
C LYS A 22 -9.80 11.98 12.26
N LEU A 23 -9.17 11.30 13.24
CA LEU A 23 -8.23 11.94 14.17
C LEU A 23 -7.03 12.57 13.43
N LYS A 24 -6.51 11.89 12.42
CA LYS A 24 -5.38 12.37 11.61
C LYS A 24 -5.81 13.26 10.43
N LYS A 25 -7.10 13.62 10.32
CA LYS A 25 -7.66 14.46 9.25
C LYS A 25 -7.37 13.92 7.83
N LEU A 26 -7.30 12.61 7.67
CA LEU A 26 -7.10 11.94 6.38
C LEU A 26 -8.41 11.38 5.84
N SER A 27 -8.54 11.33 4.51
CA SER A 27 -9.61 10.57 3.88
C SER A 27 -9.44 9.06 4.18
N LEU A 28 -10.52 8.30 4.14
CA LEU A 28 -10.46 6.85 4.36
C LEU A 28 -9.49 6.17 3.37
N SER A 29 -9.57 6.53 2.09
CA SER A 29 -8.67 6.01 1.05
C SER A 29 -7.22 6.36 1.35
N THR A 30 -6.93 7.65 1.62
CA THR A 30 -5.56 8.11 1.90
C THR A 30 -4.97 7.43 3.12
N PHE A 31 -5.75 7.26 4.19
CA PHE A 31 -5.29 6.54 5.37
C PHE A 31 -4.94 5.09 5.04
N ILE A 32 -5.81 4.38 4.31
CA ILE A 32 -5.57 2.99 3.92
C ILE A 32 -4.31 2.86 3.07
N ILE A 33 -4.11 3.75 2.09
CA ILE A 33 -2.96 3.70 1.20
C ILE A 33 -1.66 4.03 1.93
N ASN A 34 -1.63 5.12 2.70
CA ASN A 34 -0.45 5.47 3.48
C ASN A 34 -0.10 4.35 4.47
N PHE A 35 -1.10 3.69 5.04
CA PHE A 35 -0.87 2.59 5.97
C PHE A 35 -0.29 1.36 5.27
N ILE A 36 -0.85 0.95 4.13
CA ILE A 36 -0.31 -0.17 3.35
C ILE A 36 1.10 0.16 2.87
N ASN A 37 1.34 1.40 2.40
CA ASN A 37 2.65 1.87 1.98
C ASN A 37 3.66 1.82 3.12
N TYR A 38 3.32 2.34 4.31
CA TYR A 38 4.18 2.24 5.48
C TYR A 38 4.59 0.79 5.80
N VAL A 39 3.62 -0.13 5.82
CA VAL A 39 3.91 -1.54 6.08
C VAL A 39 4.77 -2.13 4.97
N ALA A 40 4.53 -1.77 3.71
CA ALA A 40 5.27 -2.29 2.57
C ALA A 40 6.71 -1.77 2.48
N SER A 41 6.95 -0.52 2.90
CA SER A 41 8.27 0.12 2.86
C SER A 41 9.14 -0.20 4.08
N TYR A 42 8.54 -0.30 5.27
CA TYR A 42 9.29 -0.35 6.54
C TYR A 42 9.13 -1.65 7.31
N LYS A 43 8.21 -2.53 6.91
CA LYS A 43 7.97 -3.82 7.58
C LYS A 43 8.17 -4.95 6.59
N THR A 44 8.49 -6.13 7.11
CA THR A 44 8.69 -7.31 6.27
C THR A 44 7.34 -7.86 5.84
N LEU A 45 6.97 -7.61 4.59
CA LEU A 45 5.89 -8.34 3.93
C LEU A 45 6.40 -9.72 3.50
N GLN A 46 5.72 -10.78 3.91
CA GLN A 46 6.06 -12.12 3.46
C GLN A 46 5.74 -12.27 1.97
N THR A 47 6.78 -12.30 1.14
CA THR A 47 6.64 -12.60 -0.27
C THR A 47 6.33 -14.08 -0.46
N LYS A 48 5.37 -14.41 -1.33
CA LYS A 48 4.94 -15.79 -1.56
C LYS A 48 4.87 -16.11 -3.05
N ALA A 49 5.73 -17.03 -3.50
CA ALA A 49 5.64 -17.62 -4.83
C ALA A 49 4.71 -18.85 -4.84
N TYR A 50 4.24 -19.25 -6.02
CA TYR A 50 3.50 -20.50 -6.27
C TYR A 50 2.29 -20.81 -5.36
N SER A 51 1.67 -19.78 -4.79
CA SER A 51 0.50 -19.94 -3.92
C SER A 51 -0.72 -19.20 -4.46
N ARG A 52 -1.89 -19.74 -4.12
CA ARG A 52 -3.18 -19.11 -4.42
C ARG A 52 -3.33 -17.84 -3.60
N LEU A 53 -4.03 -16.86 -4.18
CA LEU A 53 -4.39 -15.67 -3.45
C LEU A 53 -5.24 -16.05 -2.23
N SER A 54 -4.77 -15.62 -1.06
CA SER A 54 -5.41 -15.95 0.20
C SER A 54 -6.40 -14.86 0.60
N TYR A 55 -7.54 -15.30 1.09
CA TYR A 55 -8.62 -14.42 1.53
C TYR A 55 -8.72 -14.45 3.06
N ARG A 56 -9.51 -13.53 3.62
CA ARG A 56 -9.86 -13.61 5.04
C ARG A 56 -10.74 -14.83 5.28
N PRO A 57 -10.62 -15.48 6.45
CA PRO A 57 -11.52 -16.56 6.82
C PRO A 57 -12.96 -16.03 6.93
N LYS A 58 -13.94 -16.85 6.55
CA LYS A 58 -15.36 -16.46 6.45
C LYS A 58 -16.10 -16.35 7.80
N TYR A 59 -15.41 -16.25 8.92
CA TYR A 59 -16.07 -16.29 10.23
C TYR A 59 -17.00 -15.08 10.42
N SER A 60 -18.00 -15.30 11.30
CA SER A 60 -19.21 -14.56 11.69
C SER A 60 -19.19 -13.02 11.78
N CYS A 61 -18.08 -12.38 11.45
CA CYS A 61 -17.96 -10.94 11.39
C CYS A 61 -18.85 -10.40 10.27
N ARG A 62 -19.65 -9.37 10.57
CA ARG A 62 -20.36 -8.62 9.54
C ARG A 62 -19.32 -7.91 8.67
N TRP A 63 -19.56 -7.89 7.36
CA TRP A 63 -18.68 -7.23 6.39
C TRP A 63 -19.39 -6.04 5.76
N LYS A 64 -18.65 -4.97 5.53
CA LYS A 64 -19.09 -3.83 4.75
C LYS A 64 -18.28 -3.72 3.47
N ARG A 65 -18.98 -3.61 2.35
CA ARG A 65 -18.36 -3.23 1.08
C ARG A 65 -18.00 -1.75 1.12
N ILE A 66 -16.78 -1.43 0.73
CA ILE A 66 -16.29 -0.07 0.57
C ILE A 66 -15.71 0.12 -0.82
N HIS A 67 -15.90 1.31 -1.38
CA HIS A 67 -15.28 1.77 -2.61
C HIS A 67 -14.10 2.67 -2.23
N ILE A 68 -12.93 2.36 -2.74
CA ILE A 68 -11.69 3.10 -2.52
C ILE A 68 -11.31 3.72 -3.85
N VAL A 69 -11.33 5.06 -3.88
CA VAL A 69 -10.83 5.84 -5.01
C VAL A 69 -9.32 6.00 -4.86
N LEU A 70 -8.59 5.70 -5.94
CA LEU A 70 -7.14 5.63 -6.00
C LEU A 70 -6.60 6.45 -7.16
N LEU A 71 -5.43 7.03 -6.98
CA LEU A 71 -4.60 7.53 -8.07
C LEU A 71 -4.03 6.36 -8.87
N GLU A 72 -3.64 6.61 -10.12
CA GLU A 72 -3.12 5.59 -11.04
C GLU A 72 -1.96 4.79 -10.45
N HIS A 73 -0.98 5.49 -9.86
CA HIS A 73 0.17 4.85 -9.24
C HIS A 73 -0.18 4.10 -7.94
N GLU A 74 -1.16 4.57 -7.17
CA GLU A 74 -1.64 3.88 -5.96
C GLU A 74 -2.34 2.57 -6.33
N TYR A 75 -3.05 2.55 -7.45
CA TYR A 75 -3.69 1.35 -7.98
C TYR A 75 -2.66 0.28 -8.36
N GLU A 76 -1.63 0.66 -9.13
CA GLU A 76 -0.53 -0.24 -9.49
C GLU A 76 0.21 -0.77 -8.26
N PHE A 77 0.53 0.13 -7.31
CA PHE A 77 1.12 -0.24 -6.02
C PHE A 77 0.30 -1.31 -5.28
N ILE A 78 -1.02 -1.12 -5.15
CA ILE A 78 -1.89 -2.13 -4.52
C ILE A 78 -1.88 -3.44 -5.28
N MET A 79 -1.89 -3.41 -6.61
CA MET A 79 -1.86 -4.62 -7.44
C MET A 79 -0.59 -5.43 -7.19
N ASP A 80 0.55 -4.76 -7.08
CA ASP A 80 1.82 -5.40 -6.73
C ASP A 80 1.82 -5.97 -5.33
N VAL A 81 1.38 -5.21 -4.32
CA VAL A 81 1.30 -5.70 -2.94
C VAL A 81 0.45 -6.97 -2.86
N ARG A 82 -0.69 -7.00 -3.55
CA ARG A 82 -1.55 -8.20 -3.63
C ARG A 82 -0.86 -9.36 -4.32
N LYS A 83 -0.14 -9.10 -5.42
CA LYS A 83 0.60 -10.10 -6.20
C LYS A 83 1.73 -10.73 -5.40
N VAL A 84 2.54 -9.90 -4.72
CA VAL A 84 3.72 -10.28 -3.96
C VAL A 84 3.33 -11.00 -2.66
N CYS A 85 2.35 -10.48 -1.92
CA CYS A 85 1.91 -11.06 -0.65
C CYS A 85 0.94 -12.24 -0.82
N LYS A 86 0.38 -12.43 -2.03
CA LYS A 86 -0.71 -13.39 -2.32
C LYS A 86 -1.88 -13.22 -1.36
N MET A 87 -2.33 -11.97 -1.21
CA MET A 87 -3.46 -11.60 -0.36
C MET A 87 -4.46 -10.74 -1.12
N SER A 88 -5.75 -10.86 -0.81
CA SER A 88 -6.73 -9.87 -1.26
C SER A 88 -6.49 -8.52 -0.59
N LEU A 89 -6.89 -7.41 -1.22
CA LEU A 89 -6.76 -6.07 -0.61
C LEU A 89 -7.41 -6.02 0.78
N ALA A 90 -8.60 -6.61 0.88
CA ALA A 90 -9.28 -6.88 2.13
C ALA A 90 -8.35 -7.49 3.19
N LYS A 91 -7.70 -8.61 2.86
CA LYS A 91 -6.80 -9.30 3.79
C LYS A 91 -5.55 -8.50 4.11
N VAL A 92 -4.98 -7.78 3.14
CA VAL A 92 -3.86 -6.85 3.37
C VAL A 92 -4.24 -5.82 4.41
N ILE A 93 -5.39 -5.17 4.28
CA ILE A 93 -5.85 -4.16 5.25
C ILE A 93 -6.01 -4.75 6.65
N ALA A 94 -6.66 -5.92 6.79
CA ALA A 94 -6.74 -6.60 8.10
C ALA A 94 -5.35 -6.89 8.67
N TYR A 95 -4.47 -7.48 7.86
CA TYR A 95 -3.12 -7.81 8.29
C TYR A 95 -2.37 -6.56 8.77
N CYS A 96 -2.48 -5.43 8.06
CA CYS A 96 -1.91 -4.17 8.51
C CYS A 96 -2.49 -3.75 9.86
N VAL A 97 -3.83 -3.71 10.01
CA VAL A 97 -4.48 -3.31 11.27
C VAL A 97 -4.08 -4.21 12.44
N ASP A 98 -4.14 -5.53 12.24
CA ASP A 98 -3.93 -6.53 13.30
C ASP A 98 -2.47 -6.56 13.79
N ASN A 99 -1.50 -6.14 12.97
CA ASN A 99 -0.07 -6.29 13.28
C ASN A 99 0.69 -4.96 13.43
N TYR A 100 0.26 -3.89 12.76
CA TYR A 100 1.09 -2.68 12.59
C TYR A 100 0.35 -1.36 12.80
N LEU A 101 -0.89 -1.37 13.32
CA LEU A 101 -1.67 -0.14 13.51
C LEU A 101 -0.93 0.90 14.35
N TYR A 102 -0.50 0.53 15.55
CA TYR A 102 0.17 1.46 16.45
C TYR A 102 1.54 1.90 15.95
N ASP A 103 2.28 1.00 15.28
CA ASP A 103 3.54 1.34 14.61
C ASP A 103 3.33 2.44 13.57
N PHE A 104 2.27 2.33 12.76
CA PHE A 104 1.93 3.34 11.77
C PHE A 104 1.48 4.65 12.41
N LEU A 105 0.63 4.60 13.44
CA LEU A 105 0.16 5.79 14.15
C LEU A 105 1.32 6.55 14.80
N ASN A 106 2.27 5.83 15.41
CA ASN A 106 3.48 6.41 15.98
C ASN A 106 4.37 7.05 14.90
N ALA A 107 4.48 6.43 13.72
CA ALA A 107 5.23 7.00 12.60
C ALA A 107 4.58 8.30 12.09
N LEU A 108 3.25 8.36 12.01
CA LEU A 108 2.50 9.57 11.66
C LEU A 108 2.64 10.71 12.69
N GLU A 109 3.05 10.42 13.92
CA GLU A 109 3.25 11.43 14.97
C GLU A 109 4.68 11.96 15.04
N LYS A 110 5.65 11.13 14.64
CA LYS A 110 7.08 11.47 14.69
C LYS A 110 7.55 12.21 13.44
N ASP A 111 6.95 11.93 12.29
CA ASP A 111 7.23 12.66 11.06
C ASP A 111 6.28 13.86 10.93
N ASP A 112 6.83 15.08 10.89
CA ASP A 112 6.10 16.29 10.49
C ASP A 112 5.56 16.22 9.04
N ASN A 113 5.96 15.19 8.27
CA ASN A 113 5.56 14.98 6.89
C ASN A 113 4.64 13.76 6.74
N THR A 114 3.33 13.98 6.91
CA THR A 114 2.30 13.11 6.30
C THR A 114 2.49 12.93 4.79
N ASP A 115 3.23 13.83 4.13
CA ASP A 115 3.59 13.74 2.71
C ASP A 115 4.59 12.62 2.38
N ASN A 116 5.39 12.15 3.34
CA ASN A 116 6.40 11.10 3.08
C ASN A 116 5.78 9.72 2.77
N TYR A 117 4.51 9.52 3.15
CA TYR A 117 3.81 8.24 2.96
C TYR A 117 2.98 8.19 1.69
N ARG A 118 2.89 9.29 0.94
CA ARG A 118 2.35 9.25 -0.42
C ARG A 118 3.33 8.49 -1.29
N CYS A 119 2.90 7.36 -1.84
CA CYS A 119 3.61 6.68 -2.92
C CYS A 119 3.64 7.62 -4.12
N GLY A 120 4.58 8.56 -4.18
CA GLY A 120 4.67 9.52 -5.28
C GLY A 120 5.14 8.83 -6.55
N GLY A 121 4.23 8.44 -7.43
CA GLY A 121 4.55 7.81 -8.71
C GLY A 121 4.77 6.30 -8.64
N TYR A 122 4.95 5.70 -9.80
CA TYR A 122 5.14 4.27 -9.99
C TYR A 122 5.92 4.04 -11.28
N SER A 123 6.91 3.16 -11.25
CA SER A 123 7.63 2.72 -12.44
C SER A 123 8.01 1.27 -12.32
N PHE A 124 8.21 0.59 -13.44
CA PHE A 124 8.73 -0.76 -13.44
C PHE A 124 9.64 -0.97 -14.64
N GLN A 125 10.56 -1.92 -14.50
CA GLN A 125 11.48 -2.32 -15.55
C GLN A 125 11.31 -3.80 -15.82
N VAL A 126 11.33 -4.16 -17.10
CA VAL A 126 11.42 -5.54 -17.55
C VAL A 126 12.81 -5.74 -18.11
N PHE A 127 13.47 -6.81 -17.72
CA PHE A 127 14.84 -7.11 -18.15
C PHE A 127 15.03 -8.63 -18.28
N LEU A 128 16.11 -9.03 -18.94
CA LEU A 128 16.47 -10.43 -19.13
C LEU A 128 17.70 -10.73 -18.27
N GLU A 129 17.61 -11.74 -17.42
CA GLU A 129 18.72 -12.20 -16.58
C GLU A 129 18.91 -13.69 -16.84
N GLU A 130 20.07 -14.06 -17.41
CA GLU A 130 20.39 -15.45 -17.78
C GLU A 130 19.32 -16.12 -18.68
N GLY A 131 18.69 -15.33 -19.57
CA GLY A 131 17.62 -15.82 -20.44
C GLY A 131 16.24 -15.91 -19.78
N ILE A 132 16.12 -15.53 -18.51
CA ILE A 132 14.87 -15.49 -17.75
C ILE A 132 14.31 -14.06 -17.78
N GLN A 133 13.02 -13.93 -18.10
CA GLN A 133 12.35 -12.63 -18.07
C GLN A 133 12.03 -12.22 -16.62
N CYS A 134 12.63 -11.11 -16.20
CA CYS A 134 12.50 -10.55 -14.87
C CYS A 134 11.77 -9.20 -14.89
N CYS A 135 11.11 -8.87 -13.77
CA CYS A 135 10.48 -7.57 -13.55
C CYS A 135 10.97 -6.97 -12.23
N LYS A 136 11.26 -5.66 -12.25
CA LYS A 136 11.57 -4.87 -11.06
C LYS A 136 10.57 -3.75 -10.92
N PHE A 137 9.86 -3.73 -9.79
CA PHE A 137 8.84 -2.74 -9.48
C PHE A 137 9.42 -1.67 -8.56
N TYR A 138 9.12 -0.41 -8.87
CA TYR A 138 9.48 0.74 -8.05
C TYR A 138 8.19 1.44 -7.62
N TRP A 139 7.89 1.36 -6.33
CA TRP A 139 6.77 2.06 -5.69
C TRP A 139 7.15 3.53 -5.42
N GLY A 140 7.49 4.22 -6.51
CA GLY A 140 8.04 5.57 -6.55
C GLY A 140 8.68 5.85 -7.92
N PRO A 141 9.29 7.03 -8.10
CA PRO A 141 10.01 7.34 -9.33
C PRO A 141 11.22 6.42 -9.49
N HIS A 142 11.61 6.14 -10.73
CA HIS A 142 12.81 5.36 -11.02
C HIS A 142 14.03 6.05 -10.36
N PRO A 143 14.95 5.30 -9.72
CA PRO A 143 16.09 5.90 -9.02
C PRO A 143 16.94 6.84 -9.89
N GLU A 144 17.04 6.59 -11.20
CA GLU A 144 17.75 7.47 -12.14
C GLU A 144 17.13 8.87 -12.22
N ILE A 145 15.80 8.99 -12.15
CA ILE A 145 15.11 10.28 -12.14
C ILE A 145 15.50 11.07 -10.89
N LEU A 146 15.60 10.39 -9.75
CA LEU A 146 16.02 11.01 -8.49
C LEU A 146 17.48 11.45 -8.53
N GLN A 147 18.35 10.69 -9.21
CA GLN A 147 19.76 11.04 -9.38
C GLN A 147 19.91 12.29 -10.26
N LEU A 148 19.19 12.35 -11.40
CA LEU A 148 19.19 13.50 -12.31
C LEU A 148 18.66 14.77 -11.65
N ALA A 149 17.60 14.66 -10.83
CA ALA A 149 17.07 15.80 -10.10
C ALA A 149 18.08 16.38 -9.10
N LYS A 150 18.85 15.52 -8.43
CA LYS A 150 19.91 15.92 -7.49
C LYS A 150 21.13 16.53 -8.18
N SER A 151 21.49 16.06 -9.38
CA SER A 151 22.61 16.66 -10.14
C SER A 151 22.27 18.05 -10.68
N ASN A 152 21.02 18.30 -11.06
CA ASN A 152 20.57 19.58 -11.62
C ASN A 152 20.23 20.66 -10.57
N THR A 153 20.27 20.33 -9.28
CA THR A 153 20.06 21.29 -8.18
C THR A 153 21.38 21.86 -7.62
N VAL A 154 22.52 21.40 -8.14
CA VAL A 154 23.88 21.83 -7.72
C VAL A 154 24.54 22.74 -8.78
N SER A 155 23.79 23.17 -9.79
CA SER A 155 24.25 24.08 -10.87
C SER A 155 23.57 25.44 -10.82
#